data_AF-A0A317FDR7-F1
#
_entry.id   AF-A0A317FDR7-F1
#
_cell.length_a   1.000
_cell.length_b   1.000
_cell.length_c   1.000
_cell.angle_alpha   90.00
_cell.angle_beta   90.00
_cell.angle_gamma   90.00
#
_symmetry.space_group_name_H-M   'P 1'
#
loop_
_entity.id
_entity.type
_entity.pdbx_description
1 polymer ?
#
loop_
_entity_poly.entity_id
_entity_poly.type
_entity_poly.pdbx_seq_one_letter_code
_entity_poly.pdbx_strand_id
1 'polypeptide(L)'
;MTASATETSGDTEAERPAPGPAPGRINRLAGATGPVGVPGPDPASGLPSLRDFLGAEESRLRDLLAFGMAVQAGKPPGPDGVESLRRKAEADLHAYAFRLLHNQVEEIRRQAVAEQLDRFPRPLGFPGAVLANLAALALGAALVAVTLALDPTIPSRLAELLARLSGGA
;
A
#
# COMPACT_ATOMS: atom_id res chain seq x y z
N MET A 1 -8.57 15.50 45.55
CA MET A 1 -9.88 15.68 44.90
C MET A 1 -9.65 16.41 43.58
N THR A 2 -9.43 15.67 42.52
CA THR A 2 -9.33 16.20 41.15
C THR A 2 -10.02 15.20 40.23
N ALA A 3 -10.95 15.71 39.43
CA ALA A 3 -11.99 14.96 38.76
C ALA A 3 -11.47 14.19 37.54
N SER A 4 -11.95 12.96 37.39
CA SER A 4 -11.82 12.13 36.21
C SER A 4 -12.66 12.69 35.07
N ALA A 5 -12.06 12.90 33.91
CA ALA A 5 -12.77 13.11 32.65
C ALA A 5 -13.00 11.76 31.98
N THR A 6 -14.27 11.43 31.76
CA THR A 6 -14.73 10.22 31.07
C THR A 6 -14.98 10.58 29.61
N GLU A 7 -14.01 10.31 28.73
CA GLU A 7 -14.23 10.38 27.28
C GLU A 7 -15.05 9.16 26.85
N THR A 8 -16.28 9.46 26.43
CA THR A 8 -17.26 8.52 25.90
C THR A 8 -17.02 8.39 24.40
N SER A 9 -16.35 7.31 24.00
CA SER A 9 -16.16 6.93 22.60
C SER A 9 -17.47 6.34 22.06
N GLY A 10 -18.27 7.18 21.42
CA GLY A 10 -19.44 6.76 20.64
C GLY A 10 -19.02 6.34 19.24
N ASP A 11 -18.78 5.03 19.07
CA ASP A 11 -18.64 4.39 17.77
C ASP A 11 -19.94 4.56 16.97
N THR A 12 -19.90 5.46 15.97
CA THR A 12 -20.91 5.53 14.92
C THR A 12 -20.53 4.51 13.85
N GLU A 13 -20.94 3.27 14.07
CA GLU A 13 -20.81 2.16 13.14
C GLU A 13 -21.89 2.25 12.04
N ALA A 14 -21.74 3.21 11.14
CA ALA A 14 -22.42 3.29 9.86
C ALA A 14 -21.48 4.12 8.98
N GLU A 15 -20.72 3.55 8.06
CA GLU A 15 -21.23 3.06 6.79
C GLU A 15 -20.00 2.52 6.06
N ARG A 16 -19.79 1.20 6.04
CA ARG A 16 -18.75 0.61 5.18
C ARG A 16 -19.31 0.55 3.76
N PRO A 17 -18.77 1.32 2.79
CA PRO A 17 -19.15 1.15 1.40
C PRO A 17 -18.71 -0.23 0.92
N ALA A 18 -19.60 -0.90 0.19
CA ALA A 18 -19.35 -2.18 -0.45
C ALA A 18 -18.09 -2.12 -1.36
N PRO A 19 -17.38 -3.24 -1.54
CA PRO A 19 -16.27 -3.30 -2.48
C PRO A 19 -16.79 -2.97 -3.89
N GLY A 20 -16.36 -1.81 -4.40
CA GLY A 20 -16.66 -1.39 -5.76
C GLY A 20 -16.15 -2.42 -6.78
N PRO A 21 -16.83 -2.57 -7.93
CA PRO A 21 -16.43 -3.50 -8.95
C PRO A 21 -15.02 -3.17 -9.47
N ALA A 22 -14.19 -4.21 -9.59
CA ALA A 22 -12.83 -4.13 -10.11
C ALA A 22 -12.78 -3.33 -11.42
N PRO A 23 -11.77 -2.47 -11.63
CA PRO A 23 -11.60 -1.77 -12.91
C PRO A 23 -11.41 -2.80 -14.02
N GLY A 24 -12.44 -2.92 -14.84
CA GLY A 24 -12.50 -3.80 -15.98
C GLY A 24 -11.39 -3.51 -16.97
N ARG A 25 -10.62 -4.57 -17.24
CA ARG A 25 -9.95 -4.92 -18.49
C ARG A 25 -10.33 -4.02 -19.68
N ILE A 26 -9.36 -3.23 -20.13
CA ILE A 26 -8.71 -3.37 -21.44
C ILE A 26 -9.59 -4.09 -22.48
N ASN A 27 -10.48 -3.37 -23.16
CA ASN A 27 -11.02 -3.76 -24.48
C ASN A 27 -11.79 -2.59 -25.10
N ARG A 28 -11.04 -1.65 -25.69
CA ARG A 28 -11.59 -0.63 -26.59
C ARG A 28 -10.81 -0.65 -27.91
N LEU A 29 -10.77 -1.83 -28.53
CA LEU A 29 -10.20 -2.06 -29.86
C LEU A 29 -11.13 -2.99 -30.65
N ALA A 30 -12.35 -2.53 -30.94
CA ALA A 30 -13.18 -3.12 -31.99
C ALA A 30 -14.28 -2.13 -32.39
N GLY A 31 -14.28 -1.71 -33.66
CA GLY A 31 -15.45 -1.09 -34.30
C GLY A 31 -15.27 0.32 -34.84
N ALA A 32 -14.39 0.51 -35.83
CA ALA A 32 -14.52 1.63 -36.78
C ALA A 32 -13.79 1.30 -38.10
N THR A 33 -14.21 0.23 -38.78
CA THR A 33 -13.88 0.00 -40.20
C THR A 33 -14.79 0.86 -41.07
N GLY A 34 -14.45 2.15 -41.19
CA GLY A 34 -14.93 3.00 -42.28
C GLY A 34 -13.94 2.97 -43.45
N PRO A 35 -14.39 3.15 -44.71
CA PRO A 35 -13.48 3.27 -45.84
C PRO A 35 -12.66 4.56 -45.70
N VAL A 36 -11.37 4.41 -45.43
CA VAL A 36 -10.41 5.53 -45.42
C VAL A 36 -10.23 5.97 -46.87
N GLY A 37 -10.90 7.05 -47.24
CA GLY A 37 -10.64 7.76 -48.49
C GLY A 37 -9.18 8.20 -48.51
N VAL A 38 -8.50 7.93 -49.62
CA VAL A 38 -7.15 8.42 -49.90
C VAL A 38 -7.21 9.95 -49.97
N PRO A 39 -6.63 10.69 -49.02
CA PRO A 39 -6.60 12.15 -49.10
C PRO A 39 -5.51 12.55 -50.09
N GLY A 40 -5.86 13.46 -51.00
CA GLY A 40 -4.88 14.15 -51.83
C GLY A 40 -3.86 14.95 -51.00
N PRO A 41 -2.76 15.39 -51.61
CA PRO A 41 -1.70 16.11 -50.89
C PRO A 41 -2.20 17.49 -50.43
N ASP A 42 -2.57 17.58 -49.14
CA ASP A 42 -2.97 18.80 -48.46
C ASP A 42 -1.73 19.57 -47.95
N PRO A 43 -1.73 20.93 -47.96
CA PRO A 43 -0.58 21.78 -47.62
C PRO A 43 -0.23 21.83 -46.11
N ALA A 44 -0.53 20.79 -45.34
CA ALA A 44 -0.31 20.67 -43.89
C ALA A 44 1.12 20.23 -43.51
N SER A 45 2.13 20.73 -44.21
CA SER A 45 3.56 20.40 -44.12
C SER A 45 4.26 20.90 -42.85
N GLY A 46 3.55 20.95 -41.70
CA GLY A 46 4.05 21.44 -40.42
C GLY A 46 4.13 20.38 -39.31
N LEU A 47 3.72 19.15 -39.59
CA LEU A 47 3.82 18.05 -38.63
C LEU A 47 5.24 17.45 -38.65
N PRO A 48 5.80 17.07 -37.47
CA PRO A 48 7.11 16.42 -37.41
C PRO A 48 7.10 15.12 -38.22
N SER A 49 8.15 14.87 -39.00
CA SER A 49 8.29 13.60 -39.69
C SER A 49 8.94 12.57 -38.76
N LEU A 50 8.39 11.36 -38.71
CA LEU A 50 8.93 10.29 -37.86
C LEU A 50 10.38 9.93 -38.23
N ARG A 51 10.74 10.05 -39.52
CA ARG A 51 12.09 9.73 -40.00
C ARG A 51 13.15 10.64 -39.39
N ASP A 52 12.80 11.87 -39.03
CA ASP A 52 13.73 12.83 -38.42
C ASP A 52 14.09 12.45 -36.97
N PHE A 53 13.28 11.59 -36.36
CA PHE A 53 13.47 11.14 -34.98
C PHE A 53 14.20 9.79 -34.90
N LEU A 54 14.03 8.90 -35.88
CA LEU A 54 14.53 7.54 -35.80
C LEU A 54 16.07 7.47 -35.90
N GLY A 55 16.71 7.05 -34.82
CA GLY A 55 18.13 6.68 -34.77
C GLY A 55 18.35 5.16 -34.85
N ALA A 56 19.38 4.69 -34.13
CA ALA A 56 19.71 3.26 -34.01
C ALA A 56 18.61 2.46 -33.29
N GLU A 57 18.63 1.14 -33.45
CA GLU A 57 17.60 0.25 -32.92
C GLU A 57 17.46 0.33 -31.39
N GLU A 58 18.58 0.49 -30.69
CA GLU A 58 18.64 0.63 -29.23
C GLU A 58 17.99 1.93 -28.74
N SER A 59 18.02 2.98 -29.56
CA SER A 59 17.42 4.29 -29.25
C SER A 59 15.97 4.40 -29.75
N ARG A 60 15.47 3.38 -30.45
CA ARG A 60 14.18 3.45 -31.16
C ARG A 60 13.01 3.73 -30.23
N LEU A 61 13.00 3.15 -29.03
CA LEU A 61 11.94 3.39 -28.04
C LEU A 61 11.93 4.84 -27.56
N ARG A 62 13.11 5.39 -27.24
CA ARG A 62 13.29 6.79 -26.85
C ARG A 62 12.84 7.72 -27.97
N ASP A 63 13.25 7.43 -29.20
CA ASP A 63 12.94 8.23 -30.37
C ASP A 63 11.44 8.22 -30.71
N LEU A 64 10.78 7.06 -30.58
CA LEU A 64 9.32 6.93 -30.74
C LEU A 64 8.57 7.72 -29.66
N LEU A 65 9.05 7.70 -28.42
CA LEU A 65 8.44 8.48 -27.34
C LEU A 65 8.65 9.98 -27.55
N ALA A 66 9.86 10.40 -27.93
CA ALA A 66 10.15 11.80 -28.26
C ALA A 66 9.29 12.30 -29.42
N PHE A 67 9.08 11.47 -30.45
CA PHE A 67 8.15 11.77 -31.54
C PHE A 67 6.71 11.89 -31.05
N GLY A 68 6.23 10.96 -30.21
CA GLY A 68 4.90 11.02 -29.60
C GLY A 68 4.69 12.31 -28.80
N MET A 69 5.71 12.74 -28.04
CA MET A 69 5.68 14.02 -27.31
C MET A 69 5.61 15.22 -28.27
N ALA A 70 6.33 15.19 -29.40
CA ALA A 70 6.29 16.25 -30.41
C ALA A 70 4.91 16.35 -31.08
N VAL A 71 4.31 15.20 -31.44
CA VAL A 71 2.97 15.13 -32.02
C VAL A 71 1.93 15.62 -31.02
N GLN A 72 2.03 15.22 -29.75
CA GLN A 72 1.13 15.68 -28.69
C GLN A 72 1.24 17.20 -28.45
N ALA A 73 2.44 17.77 -28.58
CA ALA A 73 2.66 19.20 -28.45
C ALA A 73 2.12 20.01 -29.65
N GLY A 74 1.81 19.36 -30.77
CA GLY A 74 1.23 19.98 -31.96
C GLY A 74 2.14 21.01 -32.64
N LYS A 75 3.45 20.99 -32.37
CA LYS A 75 4.43 21.93 -32.91
C LYS A 75 5.61 21.18 -33.51
N PRO A 76 6.10 21.57 -34.71
CA PRO A 76 7.32 21.03 -35.25
C PRO A 76 8.48 21.41 -34.31
N PRO A 77 9.29 20.45 -33.84
CA PRO A 77 10.48 20.76 -33.08
C PRO A 77 11.45 21.53 -33.98
N GLY A 78 12.00 22.63 -33.48
CA GLY A 78 13.15 23.26 -34.13
C GLY A 78 14.36 22.30 -34.17
N PRO A 79 15.43 22.63 -34.90
CA PRO A 79 16.62 21.78 -35.01
C PRO A 79 17.22 21.38 -33.65
N ASP A 80 17.15 22.26 -32.65
CA ASP A 80 17.61 21.97 -31.28
C ASP A 80 16.53 21.32 -30.40
N GLY A 81 15.27 21.32 -30.85
CA GLY A 81 14.12 20.82 -30.12
C GLY A 81 14.07 19.30 -30.01
N VAL A 82 14.51 18.59 -31.05
CA VAL A 82 14.49 17.11 -31.10
C VAL A 82 15.35 16.51 -29.98
N GLU A 83 16.55 17.07 -29.75
CA GLU A 83 17.46 16.58 -28.72
C GLU A 83 16.92 16.82 -27.31
N SER A 84 16.28 17.97 -27.08
CA SER A 84 15.60 18.25 -25.80
C SER A 84 14.46 17.26 -25.53
N LEU A 85 13.68 16.91 -26.57
CA LEU A 85 12.60 15.92 -26.47
C LEU A 85 13.14 14.51 -26.24
N ARG A 86 14.27 14.14 -26.86
CA ARG A 86 14.95 12.86 -26.60
C ARG A 86 15.40 12.74 -25.15
N ARG A 87 16.05 13.77 -24.61
CA ARG A 87 16.48 13.79 -23.20
C ARG A 87 15.29 13.71 -22.24
N LYS A 88 14.20 14.39 -22.57
CA LYS A 88 12.95 14.31 -21.79
C LYS A 88 12.34 12.91 -21.86
N ALA A 89 12.23 12.33 -23.05
CA ALA A 89 11.74 10.98 -23.24
C ALA A 89 12.57 9.94 -22.47
N GLU A 90 13.90 10.09 -22.46
CA GLU A 90 14.80 9.23 -21.69
C GLU A 90 14.59 9.37 -20.18
N ALA A 91 14.47 10.60 -19.67
CA ALA A 91 14.18 10.86 -18.26
C ALA A 91 12.83 10.25 -17.85
N ASP A 92 11.78 10.40 -18.68
CA ASP A 92 10.45 9.86 -18.41
C ASP A 92 10.46 8.31 -18.47
N LEU A 93 11.20 7.71 -19.41
CA LEU A 93 11.38 6.26 -19.48
C LEU A 93 12.08 5.72 -18.23
N HIS A 94 13.17 6.36 -17.78
CA HIS A 94 13.86 5.97 -16.56
C HIS A 94 12.97 6.13 -15.32
N ALA A 95 12.24 7.23 -15.20
CA ALA A 95 11.32 7.45 -14.10
C ALA A 95 10.21 6.38 -14.07
N TYR A 96 9.65 6.03 -15.23
CA TYR A 96 8.65 4.97 -15.35
C TYR A 96 9.22 3.59 -15.01
N ALA A 97 10.39 3.24 -15.56
CA ALA A 97 11.06 1.97 -15.30
C ALA A 97 11.39 1.81 -13.80
N PHE A 98 11.86 2.87 -13.15
CA PHE A 98 12.14 2.87 -11.72
C PHE A 98 10.87 2.61 -10.90
N ARG A 99 9.77 3.31 -11.20
CA ARG A 99 8.48 3.10 -10.51
C ARG A 99 7.96 1.69 -10.72
N LEU A 100 8.05 1.17 -11.94
CA LEU A 100 7.63 -0.18 -12.26
C LEU A 100 8.42 -1.22 -11.46
N LEU A 101 9.75 -1.11 -11.46
CA LEU A 101 10.62 -2.00 -10.70
C LEU A 101 10.36 -1.91 -9.20
N HIS A 102 10.20 -0.69 -8.67
CA HIS A 102 9.89 -0.50 -7.25
C HIS A 102 8.56 -1.16 -6.87
N ASN A 103 7.52 -0.98 -7.69
CA ASN A 103 6.22 -1.60 -7.46
C ASN A 103 6.31 -3.13 -7.48
N GLN A 104 7.07 -3.70 -8.42
CA GLN A 104 7.29 -5.15 -8.49
C GLN A 104 8.07 -5.67 -7.27
N VAL A 105 9.10 -4.95 -6.82
CA VAL A 105 9.86 -5.32 -5.61
C VAL A 105 8.97 -5.29 -4.37
N GLU A 106 8.13 -4.25 -4.23
CA GLU A 106 7.17 -4.16 -3.12
C GLU A 106 6.10 -5.26 -3.19
N GLU A 107 5.65 -5.64 -4.39
CA GLU A 107 4.75 -6.76 -4.58
C GLU A 107 5.38 -8.09 -4.14
N ILE A 108 6.62 -8.37 -4.57
CA ILE A 108 7.37 -9.57 -4.17
C ILE A 108 7.56 -9.59 -2.65
N ARG A 109 7.88 -8.46 -2.02
CA ARG A 109 8.00 -8.35 -0.56
C ARG A 109 6.69 -8.69 0.14
N ARG A 110 5.57 -8.15 -0.33
CA ARG A 110 4.25 -8.46 0.24
C ARG A 110 3.91 -9.94 0.09
N GLN A 111 4.19 -10.52 -1.06
CA GLN A 111 4.00 -11.96 -1.30
C GLN A 111 4.86 -12.80 -0.37
N ALA A 112 6.15 -12.48 -0.20
CA ALA A 112 7.04 -13.19 0.70
C ALA A 112 6.58 -13.09 2.17
N VAL A 113 6.12 -11.92 2.61
CA VAL A 113 5.55 -11.75 3.96
C VAL A 113 4.26 -12.54 4.12
N ALA A 114 3.38 -12.53 3.13
CA ALA A 114 2.14 -13.32 3.15
C ALA A 114 2.44 -14.82 3.23
N GLU A 115 3.35 -15.34 2.41
CA GLU A 115 3.80 -16.73 2.45
C GLU A 115 4.42 -17.10 3.81
N GLN A 116 5.18 -16.19 4.41
CA GLN A 116 5.76 -16.40 5.73
C GLN A 116 4.67 -16.43 6.82
N LEU A 117 3.68 -15.54 6.75
CA LEU A 117 2.55 -15.52 7.68
C LEU A 117 1.70 -16.79 7.56
N ASP A 118 1.50 -17.31 6.35
CA ASP A 118 0.77 -18.56 6.11
C ASP A 118 1.45 -19.79 6.72
N ARG A 119 2.78 -19.74 6.95
CA ARG A 119 3.52 -20.81 7.64
C ARG A 119 3.36 -20.77 9.15
N PHE A 120 2.95 -19.64 9.73
CA PHE A 120 2.69 -19.58 11.16
C PHE A 120 1.28 -20.08 11.46
N PRO A 121 1.09 -20.87 12.55
CA PRO A 121 -0.24 -21.19 13.01
C PRO A 121 -0.99 -19.87 13.24
N ARG A 122 -2.22 -19.77 12.72
CA ARG A 122 -3.04 -18.56 12.83
C ARG A 122 -2.98 -18.06 14.28
N PRO A 123 -2.60 -16.80 14.52
CA PRO A 123 -2.59 -16.27 15.87
C PRO A 123 -3.99 -16.45 16.45
N LEU A 124 -4.07 -16.86 17.72
CA LEU A 124 -5.33 -16.91 18.45
C LEU A 124 -6.04 -15.58 18.22
N GLY A 125 -7.20 -15.62 17.55
CA GLY A 125 -7.98 -14.41 17.32
C GLY A 125 -8.31 -13.73 18.65
N PHE A 126 -8.77 -12.48 18.60
CA PHE A 126 -9.21 -11.73 19.79
C PHE A 126 -9.98 -12.59 20.83
N PRO A 127 -11.01 -13.38 20.47
CA PRO A 127 -11.69 -14.23 21.45
C PRO A 127 -10.80 -15.32 22.06
N GLY A 128 -9.86 -15.87 21.27
CA GLY A 128 -8.87 -16.83 21.77
C GLY A 128 -7.91 -16.19 22.78
N ALA A 129 -7.50 -14.94 22.56
CA ALA A 129 -6.68 -14.20 23.52
C ALA A 129 -7.46 -13.87 24.82
N VAL A 130 -8.74 -13.47 24.69
CA VAL A 130 -9.61 -13.23 25.85
C VAL A 130 -9.81 -14.51 26.67
N LEU A 131 -10.09 -15.63 26.00
CA LEU A 131 -10.23 -16.93 26.67
C LEU A 131 -8.93 -17.38 27.35
N ALA A 132 -7.77 -17.18 26.71
CA ALA A 132 -6.48 -17.48 27.32
C ALA A 132 -6.23 -16.65 28.59
N ASN A 133 -6.57 -15.36 28.57
CA ASN A 133 -6.46 -14.50 29.75
C ASN A 133 -7.43 -14.90 30.86
N LEU A 134 -8.68 -15.23 30.54
CA LEU A 134 -9.63 -15.74 31.53
C LEU A 134 -9.18 -17.06 32.13
N ALA A 135 -8.63 -17.97 31.32
CA ALA A 135 -8.06 -19.22 31.80
C ALA A 135 -6.85 -18.98 32.71
N ALA A 136 -5.95 -18.06 32.36
CA ALA A 136 -4.81 -17.69 33.19
C ALA A 136 -5.25 -17.09 34.54
N LEU A 137 -6.26 -16.21 34.53
CA LEU A 137 -6.84 -15.65 35.76
C LEU A 137 -7.49 -16.73 36.62
N ALA A 138 -8.24 -17.65 36.02
CA ALA A 138 -8.87 -18.75 36.73
C ALA A 138 -7.83 -19.67 37.39
N LEU A 139 -6.75 -20.00 36.68
CA LEU A 139 -5.63 -20.79 37.22
C LEU A 139 -4.91 -20.05 38.35
N GLY A 140 -4.65 -18.76 38.19
CA GLY A 140 -4.05 -17.93 39.24
C GLY A 140 -4.93 -17.86 40.49
N ALA A 141 -6.23 -17.64 40.32
CA ALA A 141 -7.19 -17.63 41.42
C ALA A 141 -7.27 -18.99 42.12
N ALA A 142 -7.28 -20.09 41.36
CA ALA A 142 -7.26 -21.44 41.92
C ALA A 142 -5.98 -21.70 42.73
N LEU A 143 -4.83 -21.27 42.23
CA LEU A 143 -3.56 -21.41 42.95
C LEU A 143 -3.59 -20.62 44.28
N VAL A 144 -4.08 -19.39 44.26
CA VAL A 144 -4.24 -18.57 45.48
C VAL A 144 -5.22 -19.20 46.46
N ALA A 145 -6.34 -19.74 45.97
CA ALA A 145 -7.31 -20.42 46.82
C ALA A 145 -6.71 -21.67 47.49
N VAL A 146 -5.93 -22.46 46.74
CA VAL A 146 -5.24 -23.64 47.27
C VAL A 146 -4.19 -23.25 48.31
N THR A 147 -3.40 -22.20 48.08
CA THR A 147 -2.40 -21.76 49.05
C THR A 147 -3.04 -21.24 50.34
N LEU A 148 -4.14 -20.49 50.24
CA LEU A 148 -4.90 -20.03 51.41
C LEU A 148 -5.57 -21.19 52.18
N ALA A 149 -6.01 -22.23 51.48
CA ALA A 149 -6.57 -23.42 52.12
C ALA A 149 -5.51 -24.23 52.88
N LEU A 150 -4.27 -24.25 52.38
CA LEU A 150 -3.14 -24.95 53.02
C LEU A 150 -2.54 -24.16 54.19
N ASP A 151 -2.48 -22.83 54.09
CA ASP A 151 -2.00 -21.96 55.17
C ASP A 151 -2.91 -20.73 55.34
N PRO A 152 -3.88 -20.79 56.27
CA PRO A 152 -4.81 -19.69 56.51
C PRO A 152 -4.16 -18.48 57.19
N THR A 153 -2.88 -18.54 57.57
CA THR A 153 -2.15 -17.42 58.22
C THR A 153 -1.48 -16.47 57.23
N ILE A 154 -1.42 -16.83 55.96
CA ILE A 154 -0.90 -15.99 54.86
C ILE A 154 -1.54 -14.58 54.81
N PRO A 155 -2.87 -14.40 54.83
CA PRO A 155 -3.46 -13.07 54.70
C PRO A 155 -3.09 -12.15 55.87
N SER A 156 -3.01 -12.67 57.10
CA SER A 156 -2.54 -11.90 58.25
C SER A 156 -1.08 -11.45 58.12
N ARG A 157 -0.20 -12.30 57.58
CA ARG A 157 1.22 -11.95 57.36
C ARG A 157 1.38 -10.91 56.26
N LEU A 158 0.58 -10.99 55.20
CA LEU A 158 0.56 -9.98 54.14
C LEU A 158 0.03 -8.64 54.66
N ALA A 159 -1.02 -8.64 55.49
CA ALA A 159 -1.55 -7.43 56.10
C ALA A 159 -0.52 -6.77 57.03
N GLU A 160 0.23 -7.56 57.81
CA GLU A 160 1.31 -7.05 58.67
C GLU A 160 2.47 -6.45 57.85
N LEU A 161 2.87 -7.10 56.77
CA LEU A 161 3.90 -6.56 55.86
C LEU A 161 3.46 -5.27 55.19
N LEU A 162 2.21 -5.20 54.72
CA LEU A 162 1.66 -3.98 54.11
C LEU A 162 1.58 -2.84 55.13
N ALA A 163 1.10 -3.11 56.35
CA ALA A 163 1.06 -2.12 57.43
C ALA A 163 2.46 -1.59 57.78
N ARG A 164 3.46 -2.48 57.77
CA ARG A 164 4.87 -2.13 58.02
C ARG A 164 5.49 -1.30 56.89
N LEU A 165 5.11 -1.56 55.64
CA LEU A 165 5.51 -0.73 54.49
C LEU A 165 4.81 0.63 54.47
N SER A 166 3.53 0.70 54.86
CA SER A 166 2.77 1.96 54.87
C SER A 166 3.06 2.86 56.07
N GLY A 167 3.47 2.28 57.21
CA GLY A 167 3.78 3.02 58.44
C GLY A 167 5.24 3.46 58.60
N GLY A 168 6.08 3.21 57.60
CA GLY A 168 7.51 3.52 57.61
C GLY A 168 7.91 4.78 56.82
N ALA A 169 6.96 5.69 56.56
CA ALA A 169 7.20 6.99 55.91
C ALA A 169 7.20 8.14 56.94
#